data_AF-A0A5J4JAA5-F1
#
_entry.id   AF-A0A5J4JAA5-F1
#
_cell.length_a   1.000
_cell.length_b   1.000
_cell.length_c   1.000
_cell.angle_alpha   90.00
_cell.angle_beta   90.00
_cell.angle_gamma   90.00
#
_symmetry.space_group_name_H-M   'P 1'
#
loop_
_entity.id
_entity.type
_entity.pdbx_description
1 polymer ?
#
loop_
_entity_poly.entity_id
_entity_poly.type
_entity_poly.pdbx_seq_one_letter_code
_entity_poly.pdbx_strand_id
1 'polypeptide(L)'
;MAHERFQTVEGQINWNDPMYKLYEKAKRNGGWNPVDIDFSHDREDFLQLREEERIASLPLISSFSAFAEKRMKKCTACRLPIQGAAGRFRLLQNLTAF
;
A
#
# COMPACT_ATOMS: atom_id res chain seq x y z
N MET A 1 4.44 -25.36 -10.82
CA MET A 1 2.99 -25.59 -10.77
C MET A 1 2.40 -24.96 -12.01
N ALA A 2 1.69 -25.73 -12.84
CA ALA A 2 1.01 -25.20 -14.01
C ALA A 2 -0.32 -24.57 -13.57
N HIS A 3 -0.71 -23.46 -14.19
CA HIS A 3 -2.03 -22.88 -13.98
C HIS A 3 -3.09 -23.80 -14.60
N GLU A 4 -3.98 -24.36 -13.78
CA GLU A 4 -5.00 -25.31 -14.28
C GLU A 4 -6.16 -24.58 -14.95
N ARG A 5 -6.55 -23.42 -14.44
CA ARG A 5 -7.72 -22.63 -14.88
C ARG A 5 -7.51 -21.15 -14.65
N PHE A 6 -8.16 -20.33 -15.47
CA PHE A 6 -8.13 -18.86 -15.34
C PHE A 6 -9.54 -18.34 -15.07
N GLN A 7 -9.71 -17.66 -13.94
CA GLN A 7 -11.00 -17.15 -13.48
C GLN A 7 -11.70 -16.23 -14.50
N THR A 8 -10.94 -15.45 -15.27
CA THR A 8 -11.47 -14.50 -16.26
C THR A 8 -11.75 -15.14 -17.63
N VAL A 9 -11.38 -16.42 -17.83
CA VAL A 9 -11.70 -17.18 -19.04
C VAL A 9 -12.95 -18.02 -18.82
N GLU A 10 -13.09 -18.63 -17.64
CA GLU A 10 -14.24 -19.48 -17.31
C GLU A 10 -15.43 -18.69 -16.73
N GLY A 11 -15.21 -17.48 -16.24
CA GLY A 11 -16.24 -16.66 -15.61
C GLY A 11 -15.89 -15.19 -15.54
N GLN A 12 -16.62 -14.46 -14.69
CA GLN A 12 -16.43 -13.03 -14.49
C GLN A 12 -15.82 -12.71 -13.12
N ILE A 13 -15.30 -11.49 -13.01
CA ILE A 13 -14.86 -10.92 -11.74
C ILE A 13 -16.12 -10.61 -10.90
N ASN A 14 -16.07 -10.92 -9.60
CA ASN A 14 -17.17 -10.55 -8.69
C ASN A 14 -17.10 -9.06 -8.36
N TRP A 15 -17.92 -8.26 -9.04
CA TRP A 15 -17.98 -6.81 -8.86
C TRP A 15 -18.48 -6.38 -7.46
N ASN A 16 -19.20 -7.25 -6.75
CA ASN A 16 -19.73 -6.96 -5.41
C ASN A 16 -18.75 -7.27 -4.27
N ASP A 17 -17.60 -7.86 -4.58
CA ASP A 17 -16.57 -8.22 -3.60
C ASP A 17 -15.99 -6.96 -2.91
N PRO A 18 -15.81 -6.97 -1.57
CA PRO A 18 -15.26 -5.84 -0.84
C PRO A 18 -13.86 -5.42 -1.32
N MET A 19 -13.02 -6.36 -1.77
CA MET A 19 -11.70 -6.06 -2.31
C MET A 19 -11.80 -5.43 -3.70
N TYR A 20 -12.78 -5.86 -4.51
CA TYR A 20 -13.04 -5.23 -5.81
C TYR A 20 -13.52 -3.78 -5.63
N LYS A 21 -14.39 -3.52 -4.65
CA LYS A 21 -14.82 -2.15 -4.31
C LYS A 21 -13.66 -1.29 -3.82
N LEU A 22 -12.73 -1.84 -3.05
CA LEU A 22 -11.52 -1.14 -2.63
C LEU A 22 -10.61 -0.82 -3.81
N TYR A 23 -10.45 -1.74 -4.75
CA TYR A 23 -9.71 -1.52 -6.00
C TYR A 23 -10.29 -0.38 -6.84
N GLU A 24 -11.62 -0.33 -7.00
CA GLU A 24 -12.29 0.78 -7.70
C GLU A 24 -12.07 2.13 -7.00
N LYS A 25 -12.17 2.17 -5.67
CA LYS A 25 -11.87 3.37 -4.88
C LYS A 25 -10.41 3.79 -5.04
N ALA A 26 -9.48 2.84 -5.01
CA ALA A 26 -8.06 3.10 -5.16
C ALA A 26 -7.73 3.68 -6.54
N LYS A 27 -8.36 3.19 -7.62
CA LYS A 27 -8.19 3.77 -8.96
C LYS A 27 -8.69 5.21 -9.06
N ARG A 28 -9.84 5.50 -8.46
CA ARG A 28 -10.46 6.85 -8.50
C ARG A 28 -9.66 7.85 -7.68
N ASN A 29 -9.14 7.44 -6.52
CA ASN A 29 -8.51 8.35 -5.56
C ASN A 29 -6.98 8.31 -5.58
N GLY A 30 -6.37 7.34 -6.27
CA GLY A 30 -4.94 7.07 -6.26
C GLY A 30 -4.16 7.67 -7.43
N GLY A 31 -4.78 8.54 -8.23
CA GLY A 31 -4.14 9.15 -9.40
C GLY A 31 -3.17 10.30 -9.10
N TRP A 32 -2.69 10.43 -7.86
CA TRP A 32 -1.73 11.47 -7.51
C TRP A 32 -0.34 11.09 -8.02
N ASN A 33 0.35 12.07 -8.59
CA ASN A 33 1.72 11.90 -9.09
C ASN A 33 2.69 12.54 -8.09
N PRO A 34 3.67 11.80 -7.54
CA PRO A 34 4.66 12.36 -6.63
C PRO A 34 5.48 13.52 -7.21
N VAL A 35 5.57 13.63 -8.54
CA VAL A 35 6.29 14.73 -9.23
C VAL A 35 5.51 16.05 -9.16
N ASP A 36 4.19 15.99 -8.97
CA ASP A 36 3.35 17.19 -8.88
C ASP A 36 3.43 17.83 -7.49
N ILE A 37 4.10 17.19 -6.54
CA ILE A 37 4.34 17.74 -5.21
C ILE A 37 5.51 18.73 -5.30
N ASP A 38 5.21 19.99 -5.03
CA ASP A 38 6.21 21.05 -4.98
C ASP A 38 6.93 21.04 -3.61
N PHE A 39 8.20 20.60 -3.61
CA PHE A 39 9.07 20.58 -2.43
C PHE A 39 9.99 21.82 -2.33
N SER A 40 9.76 22.86 -3.13
CA SER A 40 10.63 24.04 -3.17
C SER A 40 10.70 24.77 -1.82
N HIS A 41 9.59 24.82 -1.09
CA HIS A 41 9.47 25.55 0.18
C HIS A 41 9.95 24.72 1.38
N ASP A 42 9.80 23.39 1.35
CA ASP A 42 10.24 22.49 2.43
C ASP A 42 11.73 22.66 2.78
N ARG A 43 12.56 23.01 1.79
CA ARG A 43 13.99 23.25 2.01
C ARG A 43 14.25 24.46 2.90
N GLU A 44 13.54 25.56 2.67
CA GLU A 44 13.71 26.80 3.41
C GLU A 44 13.19 26.63 4.84
N ASP A 45 12.03 26.00 4.98
CA ASP A 45 11.44 25.68 6.28
C ASP A 45 12.35 24.76 7.10
N PHE A 46 12.94 23.73 6.48
CA PHE A 46 13.87 22.83 7.15
C PHE A 46 15.13 23.55 7.66
N LEU A 47 15.59 24.60 6.95
CA LEU A 47 16.74 25.40 7.36
C LEU A 47 16.41 26.37 8.50
N GLN A 48 15.17 26.84 8.59
CA GLN A 48 14.69 27.74 9.65
C GLN A 48 14.37 27.02 10.97
N LEU A 49 14.18 25.69 10.95
CA LEU A 49 13.96 24.89 12.17
C LEU A 49 15.16 24.96 13.13
N ARG A 50 14.86 24.92 14.43
CA ARG A 50 15.88 24.80 15.47
C ARG A 50 16.53 23.41 15.41
N GLU A 51 17.78 23.31 15.84
CA GLU A 51 18.53 22.06 15.78
C GLU A 51 17.84 20.90 16.52
N GLU A 52 17.18 21.20 17.64
CA GLU A 52 16.39 20.23 18.42
C GLU A 52 15.18 19.68 17.64
N GLU A 53 14.49 20.54 16.89
CA GLU A 53 13.33 20.18 16.07
C GLU A 53 13.75 19.38 14.82
N ARG A 54 14.92 19.70 14.28
CA ARG A 54 15.54 18.95 13.18
C ARG A 54 15.92 17.54 13.61
N ILE A 55 16.56 17.40 14.77
CA ILE A 55 16.96 16.09 15.32
C ILE A 55 15.73 15.24 15.67
N ALA A 56 14.61 15.84 16.08
CA ALA A 56 13.37 15.11 16.37
C ALA A 56 12.63 14.61 15.11
N SER A 57 12.68 15.36 14.00
CA SER A 57 11.97 15.03 12.76
C SER A 57 12.68 13.97 11.89
N LEU A 58 14.01 13.96 11.89
CA LEU A 58 14.81 13.03 11.08
C LEU A 58 14.58 11.52 11.41
N PRO A 59 14.47 11.09 12.68
CA PRO A 59 14.13 9.71 13.04
C PRO A 59 12.76 9.27 12.52
N LEU A 60 11.79 10.20 12.48
CA LEU A 60 10.45 9.92 11.98
C LEU A 60 10.50 9.66 10.46
N ILE A 61 11.14 10.56 9.70
CA ILE A 61 11.27 10.45 8.25
C ILE A 61 12.05 9.19 7.85
N SER A 62 13.13 8.88 8.58
CA SER A 62 13.92 7.67 8.31
C SER A 62 13.14 6.38 8.58
N SER A 63 12.33 6.35 9.64
CA SER A 63 11.48 5.21 9.97
C SER A 63 10.40 4.97 8.91
N PHE A 64 9.74 6.03 8.44
CA PHE A 64 8.75 5.94 7.36
C PHE A 64 9.38 5.45 6.04
N SER A 65 10.54 5.99 5.67
CA SER A 65 11.26 5.63 4.45
C SER A 65 11.66 4.15 4.45
N ALA A 66 12.25 3.67 5.55
CA ALA A 66 12.64 2.27 5.71
C ALA A 66 11.44 1.31 5.70
N PHE A 67 10.32 1.71 6.33
CA PHE A 67 9.09 0.92 6.34
C PHE A 67 8.47 0.78 4.95
N ALA A 68 8.39 1.89 4.20
CA ALA A 68 7.83 1.92 2.86
C ALA A 68 8.64 1.09 1.86
N GLU A 69 9.97 1.16 1.92
CA GLU A 69 10.83 0.43 0.99
C GLU A 69 10.86 -1.08 1.29
N LYS A 70 11.17 -1.46 2.53
CA LYS A 70 11.46 -2.86 2.86
C LYS A 70 10.23 -3.63 3.28
N ARG A 71 9.41 -3.07 4.17
CA ARG A 71 8.38 -3.87 4.86
C ARG A 71 7.10 -3.92 4.04
N MET A 72 6.61 -2.79 3.56
CA MET A 72 5.36 -2.76 2.80
C MET A 72 5.49 -3.43 1.43
N LYS A 73 6.52 -3.09 0.64
CA LYS A 73 6.70 -3.70 -0.70
C LYS A 73 6.98 -5.21 -0.64
N LYS A 74 7.83 -5.67 0.29
CA LYS A 74 8.17 -7.10 0.39
C LYS A 74 7.08 -7.95 1.04
N CYS A 75 6.41 -7.47 2.09
CA CYS A 75 5.33 -8.24 2.72
C CYS A 75 4.13 -8.43 1.77
N THR A 76 3.83 -7.44 0.93
CA THR A 76 2.81 -7.60 -0.12
C THR A 76 3.22 -8.68 -1.12
N ALA A 77 4.48 -8.68 -1.57
CA ALA A 77 4.99 -9.70 -2.50
C ALA A 77 4.90 -11.13 -1.94
N CYS A 78 5.16 -11.33 -0.64
CA CYS A 78 4.99 -12.65 0.00
C CYS A 78 3.52 -13.07 0.18
N ARG A 79 2.59 -12.12 0.27
CA ARG A 79 1.16 -12.42 0.48
C ARG A 79 0.42 -12.80 -0.80
N LEU A 80 0.82 -12.23 -1.94
CA LEU A 80 0.24 -12.54 -3.25
C LEU A 80 0.25 -14.04 -3.63
N PRO A 81 1.36 -14.80 -3.48
CA PRO A 81 1.37 -16.24 -3.80
C PRO A 81 0.50 -17.06 -2.83
N ILE A 82 0.36 -16.65 -1.57
CA ILE A 82 -0.50 -17.32 -0.58
C ILE A 82 -1.98 -17.14 -0.95
N GLN A 83 -2.37 -15.97 -1.44
CA GLN A 83 -3.73 -15.73 -1.94
C GLN A 83 -4.01 -16.52 -3.22
N GLY A 84 -3.01 -16.67 -4.09
CA GLY A 84 -3.09 -17.50 -5.29
C GLY A 84 -3.25 -18.99 -5.00
N ALA A 85 -2.54 -19.51 -3.99
CA ALA A 85 -2.62 -20.92 -3.59
C ALA A 85 -3.93 -21.29 -2.87
N ALA A 86 -4.56 -20.33 -2.18
CA ALA A 86 -5.76 -20.57 -1.37
C ALA A 86 -7.10 -20.38 -2.12
N GLY A 87 -7.09 -20.03 -3.43
CA GLY A 87 -8.33 -19.91 -4.21
C GLY A 87 -9.37 -18.92 -3.65
N ARG A 88 -8.92 -17.88 -2.92
CA ARG A 88 -9.65 -16.90 -2.08
C ARG A 88 -9.67 -17.24 -0.58
N PHE A 89 -8.90 -16.44 0.16
CA PHE A 89 -8.64 -16.54 1.59
C PHE A 89 -9.89 -16.18 2.42
N ARG A 90 -10.55 -17.20 2.98
CA ARG A 90 -11.63 -17.14 3.96
C ARG A 90 -11.09 -16.79 5.35
N LEU A 91 -10.47 -15.62 5.54
CA LEU A 91 -9.74 -15.31 6.79
C LEU A 91 -9.82 -13.83 7.25
N LEU A 92 -10.79 -13.06 6.76
CA LEU A 92 -11.08 -11.70 7.27
C LEU A 92 -12.42 -11.59 7.99
N GLN A 93 -12.95 -12.68 8.55
CA GLN A 93 -14.17 -12.61 9.37
C GLN A 93 -13.93 -12.31 10.86
N ASN A 94 -12.68 -12.30 11.37
CA ASN A 94 -12.43 -12.25 12.82
C ASN A 94 -11.50 -11.12 13.32
N LEU A 95 -11.32 -10.03 12.59
CA LEU A 95 -10.44 -8.92 13.04
C LEU A 95 -11.06 -7.52 13.01
N THR A 96 -12.40 -7.42 13.03
CA THR A 96 -13.12 -6.15 13.26
C THR A 96 -14.04 -6.25 14.48
N ALA A 97 -13.52 -6.78 15.58
CA ALA A 97 -14.07 -6.58 16.91
C ALA A 97 -12.93 -6.10 17.81
N PHE A 98 -13.16 -4.94 18.43
CA PHE A 98 -12.23 -4.05 19.16
C PHE A 98 -11.49 -3.02 18.30
#